data_AF-A0A085GC63-F1
#
_entry.id   AF-A0A085GC63-F1
#
_cell.length_a   1.000
_cell.length_b   1.000
_cell.length_c   1.000
_cell.angle_alpha   90.00
_cell.angle_beta   90.00
_cell.angle_gamma   90.00
#
_symmetry.space_group_name_H-M   'P 1'
#
loop_
_entity.id
_entity.type
_entity.pdbx_description
1 polymer ?
#
loop_
_entity_poly.entity_id
_entity_poly.type
_entity_poly.pdbx_seq_one_letter_code
_entity_poly.pdbx_strand_id
1 'polypeptide(L)' 'MCAAIDKANPNRWYFYEIYASEEVYQAHRMTSHFKEYIELTAEMTTYKEAITIEPGLFMNKDYLRYEIK' A
#
# COMPACT_ATOMS: atom_id res chain seq x y z
N MET A 1 1.49 0.98 -6.47
CA MET A 1 1.82 0.84 -5.04
C MET A 1 3.30 1.17 -4.86
N CYS A 2 3.62 2.00 -3.88
CA CYS A 2 4.98 2.24 -3.41
C CYS A 2 5.03 1.91 -1.92
N ALA A 3 6.13 1.31 -1.45
CA ALA A 3 6.35 1.00 -0.05
C ALA A 3 7.61 1.72 0.45
N ALA A 4 7.55 2.23 1.68
CA ALA A 4 8.66 2.87 2.35
C ALA A 4 8.73 2.41 3.80
N ILE A 5 9.93 2.48 4.37
CA ILE A 5 10.19 2.18 5.79
C ILE A 5 10.57 3.49 6.48
N ASP A 6 10.06 3.70 7.69
CA ASP A 6 10.49 4.82 8.52
C ASP A 6 11.97 4.67 8.87
N LYS A 7 12.78 5.70 8.56
CA LYS A 7 14.21 5.70 8.86
C LYS A 7 14.49 5.63 10.36
N ALA A 8 13.64 6.20 11.19
CA ALA A 8 13.80 6.20 12.65
C ALA A 8 13.22 4.92 13.30
N ASN A 9 12.30 4.24 12.62
CA ASN A 9 11.65 3.03 13.12
C ASN A 9 11.51 1.97 12.01
N PRO A 10 12.46 1.04 11.87
CA PRO A 10 12.46 0.07 10.76
C PRO A 10 11.27 -0.91 10.78
N ASN A 11 10.52 -0.99 11.89
CA ASN A 11 9.32 -1.81 11.99
C ASN A 11 8.06 -1.07 11.54
N ARG A 12 8.17 0.21 11.15
CA ARG A 12 7.06 1.00 10.63
C ARG A 12 7.12 1.09 9.11
N TRP A 13 6.11 0.52 8.49
CA TRP A 13 5.94 0.50 7.04
C TRP A 13 4.87 1.50 6.61
N TYR A 14 5.12 2.17 5.50
CA TYR A 14 4.18 3.05 4.83
C TYR A 14 3.90 2.53 3.43
N PHE A 15 2.62 2.40 3.10
CA PHE A 15 2.16 2.00 1.78
C PHE A 15 1.40 3.16 1.16
N TYR A 16 1.83 3.58 -0.02
CA TYR A 16 1.12 4.57 -0.83
C TYR A 16 0.52 3.88 -2.06
N GLU A 17 -0.80 3.80 -2.06
CA GLU A 17 -1.60 3.05 -3.01
C GLU A 17 -2.57 4.00 -3.69
N ILE A 18 -2.57 3.98 -5.03
CA ILE A 18 -3.46 4.79 -5.85
C ILE A 18 -4.24 3.80 -6.71
N TYR A 19 -5.57 3.92 -6.66
CA TYR A 19 -6.49 3.12 -7.45
C TYR A 19 -7.30 4.02 -8.37
N ALA A 20 -7.74 3.49 -9.50
CA ALA A 20 -8.53 4.25 -10.48
C ALA A 20 -9.91 4.66 -9.92
N SER A 21 -10.45 3.88 -9.01
CA SER A 21 -11.70 4.16 -8.28
C SER A 21 -11.77 3.33 -7.00
N GLU A 22 -12.77 3.62 -6.16
CA GLU A 22 -13.06 2.85 -4.94
C GLU A 22 -13.43 1.39 -5.27
N GLU A 23 -14.17 1.14 -6.35
CA GLU A 23 -14.56 -0.22 -6.75
C GLU A 23 -13.33 -1.07 -7.09
N VAL A 24 -12.32 -0.48 -7.73
CA VAL A 24 -11.06 -1.18 -8.05
C VAL A 24 -10.28 -1.49 -6.78
N TYR A 25 -10.26 -0.59 -5.80
CA TYR A 25 -9.66 -0.84 -4.49
C TYR A 25 -10.36 -1.99 -3.76
N GLN A 26 -11.70 -1.99 -3.70
CA GLN A 26 -12.44 -3.07 -3.07
C GLN A 26 -12.25 -4.40 -3.79
N ALA A 27 -12.27 -4.41 -5.13
CA ALA A 27 -12.00 -5.61 -5.91
C ALA A 27 -10.59 -6.17 -5.62
N HIS A 28 -9.58 -5.30 -5.52
CA HIS A 28 -8.21 -5.70 -5.17
C HIS A 28 -8.16 -6.43 -3.82
N ARG A 29 -8.85 -5.92 -2.79
CA ARG A 29 -8.91 -6.55 -1.46
C ARG A 29 -9.57 -7.92 -1.47
N MET A 30 -10.39 -8.21 -2.46
CA MET A 30 -11.10 -9.49 -2.58
C MET A 30 -10.30 -10.57 -3.31
N THR A 31 -9.19 -10.22 -3.95
CA THR A 31 -8.31 -11.15 -4.65
C THR A 31 -7.69 -12.18 -3.70
N SER A 32 -7.40 -13.38 -4.21
CA SER A 32 -6.81 -14.47 -3.42
C SER A 32 -5.45 -14.07 -2.82
N HIS A 33 -4.58 -13.49 -3.64
CA HIS A 33 -3.24 -13.08 -3.21
C HIS A 33 -3.27 -12.01 -2.11
N PHE A 34 -4.21 -11.07 -2.15
CA PHE A 34 -4.34 -10.06 -1.10
C PHE A 34 -4.83 -10.68 0.21
N LYS A 35 -5.84 -11.57 0.15
CA LYS A 35 -6.34 -12.27 1.34
C LYS A 35 -5.25 -13.13 2.00
N GLU A 36 -4.54 -13.90 1.19
CA GLU A 36 -3.42 -14.72 1.66
C GLU A 36 -2.32 -13.86 2.29
N TYR A 37 -1.97 -12.72 1.69
CA TYR A 37 -1.03 -11.76 2.28
C TYR A 37 -1.47 -11.27 3.68
N ILE A 38 -2.75 -10.93 3.84
CA ILE A 38 -3.29 -10.49 5.14
C ILE A 38 -3.24 -11.61 6.17
N GLU A 39 -3.62 -12.83 5.79
CA GLU A 39 -3.59 -14.00 6.68
C GLU A 39 -2.16 -14.33 7.14
N LEU A 40 -1.21 -14.39 6.21
CA LEU A 40 0.20 -14.70 6.50
C LEU A 40 0.88 -13.65 7.37
N THR A 41 0.46 -12.38 7.27
CA THR A 41 1.09 -11.27 7.99
C THR A 41 0.34 -10.82 9.24
N ALA A 42 -0.77 -11.48 9.58
CA ALA A 42 -1.62 -11.12 10.71
C ALA A 42 -0.84 -11.10 12.04
N GLU A 43 -0.08 -12.16 12.32
CA GLU A 43 0.73 -12.28 13.55
C GLU A 43 2.05 -11.49 13.49
N MET A 44 2.41 -10.95 12.31
CA MET A 44 3.59 -10.12 12.12
C MET A 44 3.30 -8.62 12.36
N THR A 45 2.02 -8.25 12.38
CA THR A 45 1.58 -6.86 12.37
C THR A 45 0.88 -6.51 13.68
N THR A 46 1.48 -5.63 14.46
CA THR A 46 0.88 -5.15 15.72
C THR A 46 -0.19 -4.09 15.50
N TYR A 47 -0.12 -3.35 14.40
CA TYR A 47 -1.06 -2.28 14.05
C TYR A 47 -1.09 -2.04 12.54
N LYS A 48 -2.30 -1.84 12.00
CA LYS A 48 -2.52 -1.50 10.60
C LYS A 48 -3.70 -0.55 10.46
N GLU A 49 -3.53 0.53 9.71
CA GLU A 49 -4.57 1.47 9.37
C GLU A 49 -4.51 1.79 7.87
N ALA A 50 -5.67 1.87 7.22
CA ALA A 50 -5.82 2.35 5.86
C ALA A 50 -6.50 3.71 5.91
N ILE A 51 -5.81 4.74 5.43
CA ILE A 51 -6.30 6.12 5.44
C ILE A 51 -6.65 6.51 4.01
N THR A 52 -7.93 6.80 3.76
CA THR A 52 -8.37 7.33 2.46
C THR A 52 -7.93 8.78 2.32
N ILE A 53 -7.36 9.12 1.17
CA ILE A 53 -6.84 10.47 0.88
C ILE A 53 -7.56 11.02 -0.34
N GLU A 54 -8.15 12.20 -0.21
CA GLU A 54 -8.58 13.02 -1.34
C GLU A 54 -7.41 13.91 -1.78
N PRO A 55 -6.83 13.71 -2.97
CA PRO A 55 -5.66 14.46 -3.40
C PRO A 55 -6.04 15.89 -3.80
N GLY A 56 -5.34 16.89 -3.24
CA GLY A 56 -5.46 18.28 -3.69
C GLY A 56 -4.79 18.52 -5.06
N LEU A 57 -3.68 17.82 -5.34
CA LEU A 57 -3.00 17.81 -6.63
C LEU A 57 -2.46 16.40 -6.88
N PHE A 58 -2.71 15.85 -8.06
CA PHE A 58 -2.25 14.53 -8.45
C PHE A 58 -1.57 14.57 -9.81
N MET A 59 -0.24 14.41 -9.82
CA MET A 59 0.59 14.41 -11.02
C MET A 59 1.79 13.48 -10.83
N ASN A 60 2.16 12.76 -11.87
CA ASN A 60 3.42 12.02 -11.95
C ASN A 60 4.11 12.34 -13.29
N LYS A 61 5.43 12.24 -13.33
CA LYS A 61 6.19 12.50 -14.55
C LYS A 61 6.01 11.38 -15.59
N ASP A 62 5.91 10.12 -15.15
CA ASP A 62 5.67 8.92 -15.98
C ASP A 62 5.58 7.65 -15.09
N TYR A 63 5.66 6.46 -15.69
CA TYR A 63 5.75 5.17 -14.97
C TYR A 63 7.03 5.09 -14.11
N LEU A 64 6.86 4.98 -12.79
CA LEU A 64 7.96 4.83 -11.85
C LEU A 64 8.18 3.34 -11.56
N ARG A 65 9.32 2.79 -11.99
CA ARG A 65 9.78 1.44 -11.61
C ARG A 65 11.12 1.57 -10.90
N TYR A 66 11.11 1.38 -9.59
CA TYR A 66 12.32 1.43 -8.75
C TYR A 66 12.67 0.01 -8.30
N GLU A 67 13.84 -0.46 -8.70
CA GLU A 67 14.38 -1.76 -8.26
C GLU A 67 15.53 -1.48 -7.29
N ILE A 68 15.49 -2.11 -6.11
CA ILE A 68 16.59 -2.05 -5.15
C ILE A 68 17.67 -3.02 -5.65
N LYS A 69 18.87 -2.51 -5.93
CA LYS A 69 20.06 -3.32 -6.24
C LYS A 69 20.62 -3.97 -4.98
#